data_AF-A0A549T0W2-F1
#
_entry.id   AF-A0A549T0W2-F1
#
_cell.length_a   1.000
_cell.length_b   1.000
_cell.length_c   1.000
_cell.angle_alpha   90.00
_cell.angle_beta   90.00
_cell.angle_gamma   90.00
#
_symmetry.space_group_name_H-M   'P 1'
#
loop_
_entity.id
_entity.type
_entity.pdbx_description
1 polymer ?
#
loop_
_entity_poly.entity_id
_entity_poly.type
_entity_poly.pdbx_seq_one_letter_code
_entity_poly.pdbx_strand_id
1 'polypeptide(L)'
;MKDTLTNAWFHQLKAANRQLIKKNGGIEASADLCSLSKSQVGRCHSDSDTELLPIPAVLRLEAECGDPVVTRVMAALHGCKLTDPTLESGDGACLLRESLELSARAAEYQRNASIAFSDLKVNSTEAKQALRDLAMIVEKASALSRQYAEIAASGGTDAPALQIVRGG
;
A
#
# COMPACT_ATOMS: atom_id res chain seq x y z
N MET A 1 -12.84 -14.34 20.50
CA MET A 1 -12.18 -13.71 19.36
C MET A 1 -12.97 -14.13 18.13
N LYS A 2 -13.75 -13.24 17.50
CA LYS A 2 -14.54 -13.61 16.31
C LYS A 2 -13.56 -13.73 15.14
N ASP A 3 -13.51 -14.87 14.48
CA ASP A 3 -12.75 -15.05 13.23
C ASP A 3 -13.31 -14.12 12.16
N THR A 4 -12.72 -12.93 12.04
CA THR A 4 -13.11 -11.88 11.09
C THR A 4 -12.53 -12.08 9.69
N LEU A 5 -11.74 -13.13 9.48
CA LEU A 5 -11.10 -13.45 8.21
C LEU A 5 -11.91 -14.54 7.49
N THR A 6 -12.95 -14.12 6.77
CA THR A 6 -13.65 -14.95 5.79
C THR A 6 -12.64 -15.63 4.85
N ASN A 7 -12.84 -16.89 4.45
CA ASN A 7 -11.95 -17.62 3.52
C ASN A 7 -11.60 -16.87 2.21
N ALA A 8 -12.28 -15.77 1.91
CA ALA A 8 -11.93 -14.81 0.87
C ALA A 8 -10.44 -14.41 0.88
N TRP A 9 -9.81 -14.19 2.04
CA TRP A 9 -8.38 -13.85 2.10
C TRP A 9 -7.50 -14.95 1.52
N PHE A 10 -7.85 -16.21 1.82
CA PHE A 10 -7.12 -17.38 1.38
C PHE A 10 -7.22 -17.53 -0.13
N HIS A 11 -8.42 -17.38 -0.68
CA HIS A 11 -8.64 -17.43 -2.13
C HIS A 11 -7.93 -16.29 -2.88
N GLN A 12 -7.87 -15.08 -2.30
CA GLN A 12 -7.13 -13.96 -2.88
C GLN A 12 -5.62 -14.22 -2.91
N LEU A 13 -5.03 -14.69 -1.80
CA LEU A 13 -3.61 -15.06 -1.75
C LEU A 13 -3.29 -16.24 -2.68
N LYS A 14 -4.19 -17.23 -2.76
CA LYS A 14 -4.02 -18.36 -3.67
C LYS A 14 -4.04 -17.92 -5.14
N ALA A 15 -4.95 -17.02 -5.50
CA ALA A 15 -4.99 -16.42 -6.83
C ALA A 15 -3.72 -15.62 -7.13
N ALA A 16 -3.21 -14.86 -6.16
CA ALA A 16 -1.96 -14.11 -6.29
C ALA A 16 -0.75 -15.04 -6.51
N ASN A 17 -0.64 -16.15 -5.76
CA ASN A 17 0.41 -17.15 -5.95
C ASN A 17 0.39 -17.76 -7.36
N ARG A 18 -0.80 -18.14 -7.85
CA ARG A 18 -0.95 -18.64 -9.23
C ARG A 18 -0.49 -17.62 -10.26
N GLN A 19 -0.89 -16.36 -10.09
CA GLN A 19 -0.50 -15.28 -10.98
C GLN A 19 1.02 -15.04 -10.94
N LEU A 20 1.63 -15.07 -9.76
CA LEU A 20 3.07 -14.90 -9.58
C LEU A 20 3.85 -16.04 -10.24
N ILE A 21 3.43 -17.29 -10.06
CA ILE A 21 4.02 -18.47 -10.71
C ILE A 21 3.91 -18.35 -12.24
N LYS A 22 2.74 -17.93 -12.75
CA LYS A 22 2.52 -17.74 -14.19
C LYS A 22 3.42 -16.65 -14.79
N LYS A 23 3.65 -15.55 -14.06
CA LYS A 23 4.53 -14.46 -14.49
C LYS A 23 6.00 -14.87 -14.57
N ASN A 24 6.41 -15.79 -13.71
CA ASN A 24 7.77 -16.33 -13.68
C ASN A 24 7.97 -17.56 -14.61
N GLY A 25 7.09 -17.76 -15.61
CA GLY A 25 7.26 -18.84 -16.59
C GLY A 25 6.68 -20.20 -16.16
N GLY A 26 5.90 -20.25 -15.09
CA GLY A 26 5.20 -21.47 -14.64
C GLY A 26 5.92 -22.23 -13.52
N ILE A 27 5.44 -23.45 -13.25
CA ILE A 27 5.83 -24.24 -12.08
C ILE A 27 7.33 -24.58 -12.09
N GLU A 28 7.88 -25.00 -13.23
CA GLU A 28 9.28 -25.42 -13.32
C GLU A 28 10.25 -24.25 -13.13
N ALA A 29 10.06 -23.17 -13.88
CA ALA A 29 10.87 -21.96 -13.78
C ALA A 29 10.77 -21.32 -12.38
N SER A 30 9.58 -21.33 -11.77
CA SER A 30 9.42 -20.85 -10.41
C SER A 30 10.18 -21.72 -9.40
N ALA A 31 10.12 -23.05 -9.52
CA ALA A 31 10.83 -23.98 -8.64
C ALA A 31 12.35 -23.77 -8.66
N ASP A 32 12.91 -23.56 -9.85
CA ASP A 32 14.34 -23.28 -10.03
C ASP A 32 14.75 -21.95 -9.37
N LEU A 33 13.86 -20.95 -9.39
CA LEU A 33 14.10 -19.63 -8.77
C LEU A 33 13.96 -19.64 -7.25
N CYS A 34 13.01 -20.39 -6.68
CA CYS A 34 12.64 -20.27 -5.26
C CYS A 34 13.11 -21.39 -4.33
N SER A 35 14.07 -22.23 -4.75
CA SER A 35 14.60 -23.34 -3.93
C SER A 35 13.52 -24.30 -3.39
N LEU A 36 12.37 -24.36 -4.08
CA LEU A 36 11.27 -25.26 -3.77
C LEU A 36 11.23 -26.40 -4.78
N SER A 37 10.72 -27.56 -4.37
CA SER A 37 10.52 -28.65 -5.31
C SER A 37 9.37 -28.35 -6.29
N LYS A 38 9.44 -28.90 -7.52
CA LYS A 38 8.35 -28.80 -8.51
C LYS A 38 6.99 -29.24 -7.95
N SER A 39 6.99 -30.29 -7.12
CA SER A 39 5.78 -30.78 -6.45
C SER A 39 5.20 -29.75 -5.47
N GLN A 40 6.06 -29.09 -4.70
CA GLN A 40 5.64 -28.07 -3.74
C GLN A 40 5.09 -26.82 -4.44
N VAL A 41 5.75 -26.35 -5.50
CA VAL A 41 5.24 -25.24 -6.32
C VAL A 41 3.92 -25.64 -7.00
N GLY A 42 3.79 -26.90 -7.44
CA GLY A 42 2.54 -27.44 -7.98
C GLY A 42 1.37 -27.40 -7.01
N ARG A 43 1.58 -27.76 -5.73
CA ARG A 43 0.57 -27.63 -4.67
C ARG A 43 0.23 -26.16 -4.38
N CYS A 44 1.24 -25.29 -4.36
CA CYS A 44 1.02 -23.84 -4.24
C CYS A 44 0.19 -23.26 -5.41
N HIS A 45 0.27 -23.85 -6.60
CA HIS A 45 -0.50 -23.46 -7.78
C HIS A 45 -1.91 -24.09 -7.82
N SER A 46 -2.12 -25.30 -7.28
CA SER A 46 -3.42 -26.00 -7.37
C SER A 46 -4.50 -25.39 -6.49
N ASP A 47 -5.71 -25.22 -7.01
CA ASP A 47 -6.89 -24.76 -6.23
C ASP A 47 -7.39 -25.79 -5.22
N SER A 48 -7.07 -27.08 -5.42
CA SER A 48 -7.47 -28.15 -4.53
C SER A 48 -6.62 -28.24 -3.26
N ASP A 49 -5.49 -27.54 -3.23
CA ASP A 49 -4.49 -27.65 -2.16
C ASP A 49 -4.44 -26.36 -1.35
N THR A 50 -4.27 -26.48 -0.04
CA THR A 50 -4.23 -25.35 0.88
C THR A 50 -2.84 -24.72 1.00
N GLU A 51 -1.82 -25.30 0.38
CA GLU A 51 -0.45 -24.79 0.47
C GLU A 51 -0.28 -23.43 -0.23
N LEU A 52 0.37 -22.48 0.44
CA LEU A 52 0.73 -21.16 -0.11
C LEU A 52 2.24 -21.08 -0.27
N LEU A 53 2.70 -20.21 -1.18
CA LEU A 53 4.13 -19.92 -1.32
C LEU A 53 4.67 -19.35 0.00
N PRO A 54 5.81 -19.85 0.51
CA PRO A 54 6.46 -19.26 1.66
C PRO A 54 7.00 -17.87 1.30
N ILE A 55 7.05 -16.96 2.28
CA ILE A 55 7.46 -15.56 2.08
C ILE A 55 8.80 -15.42 1.32
N PRO A 56 9.86 -16.21 1.61
CA PRO A 56 11.11 -16.12 0.86
C PRO A 56 10.94 -16.42 -0.65
N ALA A 57 10.05 -17.36 -1.00
CA ALA A 57 9.75 -17.68 -2.39
C ALA A 57 8.99 -16.55 -3.07
N VAL A 58 8.02 -15.94 -2.37
CA VAL A 58 7.28 -14.78 -2.87
C VAL A 58 8.24 -13.62 -3.15
N LEU A 59 9.10 -13.26 -2.19
CA LEU A 59 10.08 -12.18 -2.35
C LEU A 59 10.99 -12.40 -3.56
N ARG A 60 11.49 -13.62 -3.74
CA ARG A 60 12.38 -13.94 -4.87
C ARG A 60 11.66 -13.85 -6.22
N LEU A 61 10.45 -14.39 -6.30
CA LEU A 61 9.65 -14.40 -7.53
C LEU A 61 9.11 -13.00 -7.89
N GLU A 62 8.76 -12.18 -6.89
CA GLU A 62 8.34 -10.80 -7.12
C GLU A 62 9.51 -9.93 -7.57
N ALA A 63 10.70 -10.13 -7.00
CA ALA A 63 11.92 -9.44 -7.44
C ALA A 63 12.32 -9.79 -8.87
N GLU A 64 12.18 -11.05 -9.28
CA GLU A 64 12.51 -11.51 -10.63
C GLU A 64 11.55 -10.93 -11.69
N CYS A 65 10.24 -10.94 -11.43
CA CYS A 65 9.24 -10.42 -12.38
C CYS A 65 8.98 -8.91 -12.27
N GLY A 66 9.53 -8.24 -11.25
CA GLY A 66 9.35 -6.81 -11.00
C GLY A 66 7.92 -6.40 -10.62
N ASP A 67 7.05 -7.34 -10.23
CA ASP A 67 5.66 -7.06 -9.90
C ASP A 67 5.26 -7.66 -8.54
N PRO A 68 4.99 -6.83 -7.51
CA PRO A 68 4.67 -7.28 -6.16
C PRO A 68 3.20 -7.74 -6.03
N VAL A 69 2.81 -8.78 -6.76
CA VAL A 69 1.41 -9.25 -6.86
C VAL A 69 0.86 -9.77 -5.54
N VAL A 70 1.60 -10.63 -4.83
CA VAL A 70 1.19 -11.22 -3.55
C VAL A 70 1.28 -10.16 -2.46
N THR A 71 2.35 -9.37 -2.44
CA THR A 71 2.52 -8.28 -1.49
C THR A 71 1.40 -7.23 -1.63
N ARG A 72 0.91 -6.97 -2.85
CA ARG A 72 -0.25 -6.08 -3.08
C ARG A 72 -1.53 -6.62 -2.48
N VAL A 73 -1.78 -7.92 -2.61
CA VAL A 73 -2.93 -8.57 -1.98
C VAL A 73 -2.80 -8.53 -0.47
N MET A 74 -1.61 -8.82 0.08
CA MET A 74 -1.36 -8.70 1.52
C MET A 74 -1.62 -7.27 2.03
N ALA A 75 -1.17 -6.26 1.31
CA ALA A 75 -1.45 -4.86 1.64
C ALA A 75 -2.97 -4.57 1.60
N ALA A 76 -3.66 -4.99 0.54
CA ALA A 76 -5.10 -4.78 0.40
C ALA A 76 -5.92 -5.46 1.51
N LEU A 77 -5.51 -6.65 1.97
CA LEU A 77 -6.14 -7.34 3.10
C LEU A 77 -6.02 -6.55 4.42
N HIS A 78 -5.02 -5.69 4.53
CA HIS A 78 -4.82 -4.78 5.67
C HIS A 78 -5.39 -3.37 5.42
N GLY A 79 -6.09 -3.15 4.30
CA GLY A 79 -6.59 -1.82 3.91
C GLY A 79 -5.49 -0.85 3.47
N CYS A 80 -4.29 -1.35 3.16
CA CYS A 80 -3.17 -0.57 2.68
C CYS A 80 -3.04 -0.66 1.16
N LYS A 81 -2.43 0.34 0.53
CA LYS A 81 -2.10 0.35 -0.91
C LYS A 81 -0.58 0.41 -1.08
N LEU A 82 -0.05 -0.42 -1.98
CA LEU A 82 1.34 -0.31 -2.42
C LEU A 82 1.48 0.83 -3.43
N THR A 83 2.50 1.65 -3.25
CA THR A 83 2.89 2.73 -4.14
C THR A 83 4.37 2.55 -4.48
N ASP A 84 4.74 2.83 -5.72
CA ASP A 84 6.14 2.81 -6.14
C ASP A 84 6.82 4.12 -5.70
N PRO A 85 7.85 4.06 -4.84
CA PRO A 85 8.56 5.27 -4.41
C PRO A 85 9.34 5.93 -5.56
N THR A 86 9.74 5.17 -6.58
CA THR A 86 10.54 5.68 -7.71
C THR A 86 9.71 6.42 -8.76
N LEU A 87 8.41 6.15 -8.84
CA LEU A 87 7.47 6.87 -9.70
C LEU A 87 7.06 8.23 -9.12
N GLU A 88 7.32 8.48 -7.83
CA GLU A 88 7.02 9.75 -7.15
C GLU A 88 8.26 10.64 -6.93
N SER A 89 9.46 10.20 -7.34
CA SER A 89 10.68 11.03 -7.33
C SER A 89 10.71 12.08 -8.47
N GLY A 90 9.54 12.38 -9.05
CA GLY A 90 9.37 13.31 -10.15
C GLY A 90 8.98 14.68 -9.65
N ASP A 91 9.99 15.55 -9.58
CA ASP A 91 9.91 16.99 -9.38
C ASP A 91 9.72 17.41 -7.91
N GLY A 92 10.49 18.41 -7.49
CA GLY A 92 10.56 18.90 -6.11
C GLY A 92 9.20 19.35 -5.59
N ALA A 93 8.39 18.42 -5.10
CA ALA A 93 7.21 18.69 -4.32
C ALA A 93 7.67 19.47 -3.10
N CYS A 94 7.39 20.77 -3.10
CA CYS A 94 7.75 21.65 -2.01
C CYS A 94 7.12 21.09 -0.72
N LEU A 95 7.95 20.54 0.19
CA LEU A 95 7.53 20.00 1.49
C LEU A 95 6.58 20.94 2.23
N LEU A 96 6.81 22.25 2.10
CA LEU A 96 5.93 23.28 2.65
C LEU A 96 4.52 23.21 2.05
N ARG A 97 4.40 23.06 0.72
CA ARG A 97 3.11 22.91 0.04
C ARG A 97 2.36 21.67 0.50
N GLU A 98 3.02 20.52 0.54
CA GLU A 98 2.39 19.26 0.99
C GLU A 98 1.98 19.33 2.47
N SER A 99 2.82 19.93 3.33
CA SER A 99 2.50 20.13 4.76
C SER A 99 1.32 21.10 4.95
N LEU A 100 1.22 22.15 4.13
CA LEU A 100 0.10 23.08 4.15
C LEU A 100 -1.18 22.42 3.63
N GLU A 101 -1.09 21.60 2.59
CA GLU A 101 -2.24 20.87 2.05
C GLU A 101 -2.78 19.85 3.07
N LEU A 102 -1.90 19.08 3.72
CA LEU A 102 -2.28 18.18 4.82
C LEU A 102 -3.02 18.94 5.93
N SER A 103 -2.50 20.11 6.31
CA SER A 103 -3.10 20.96 7.34
C SER A 103 -4.47 21.51 6.92
N ALA A 104 -4.62 21.90 5.65
CA ALA A 104 -5.89 22.36 5.10
C ALA A 104 -6.95 21.24 5.11
N ARG A 105 -6.57 20.01 4.74
CA ARG A 105 -7.47 18.85 4.78
C ARG A 105 -7.87 18.46 6.20
N ALA A 106 -6.94 18.51 7.15
CA ALA A 106 -7.24 18.29 8.56
C ALA A 106 -8.22 19.34 9.09
N ALA A 107 -8.05 20.61 8.73
CA ALA A 107 -8.97 21.69 9.10
C ALA A 107 -10.36 21.51 8.47
N GLU A 108 -10.43 21.08 7.21
CA GLU A 108 -11.68 20.78 6.50
C GLU A 108 -12.45 19.64 7.18
N TYR A 109 -11.76 18.53 7.49
CA TYR A 109 -12.32 17.43 8.28
C TYR A 109 -12.84 17.92 9.63
N GLN A 110 -12.04 18.69 10.38
CA GLN A 110 -12.41 19.19 11.70
C GLN A 110 -13.65 20.09 11.63
N ARG A 111 -13.75 20.93 10.60
CA ARG A 111 -14.93 21.76 10.34
C ARG A 111 -16.17 20.91 10.06
N ASN A 112 -16.06 19.92 9.18
CA ASN A 112 -17.16 19.02 8.84
C ASN A 112 -17.61 18.21 10.06
N ALA A 113 -16.66 17.69 10.84
CA ALA A 113 -16.91 16.98 12.09
C ALA A 113 -17.61 17.88 13.12
N SER A 114 -17.18 19.15 13.27
CA SER A 114 -17.84 20.09 14.18
C SER A 114 -19.30 20.36 13.81
N ILE A 115 -19.63 20.40 12.52
CA ILE A 115 -21.02 20.56 12.06
C ILE A 115 -21.80 19.28 12.33
N ALA A 116 -21.25 18.12 11.97
CA ALA A 116 -21.89 16.81 12.19
C ALA A 116 -22.09 16.48 13.68
N PHE A 117 -21.26 17.02 14.59
CA PHE A 117 -21.40 16.80 16.03
C PHE A 117 -22.34 17.81 16.70
N SER A 118 -22.84 18.82 15.97
CA SER A 118 -23.63 19.90 16.56
C SER A 118 -24.98 19.44 17.15
N ASP A 119 -25.56 18.37 16.61
CA ASP A 119 -26.79 17.74 17.09
C ASP A 119 -26.53 16.49 17.97
N LEU A 120 -25.26 16.24 18.31
CA LEU A 120 -24.77 15.07 19.04
C LEU A 120 -25.12 13.72 18.39
N LYS A 121 -25.42 13.67 17.09
CA LYS A 121 -25.76 12.45 16.37
C LYS A 121 -25.11 12.40 14.99
N VAL A 122 -24.19 11.45 14.82
CA VAL A 122 -23.61 11.17 13.49
C VAL A 122 -24.53 10.23 12.72
N ASN A 123 -25.04 10.69 11.57
CA ASN A 123 -25.81 9.86 10.66
C ASN A 123 -24.93 9.09 9.65
N SER A 124 -25.52 8.15 8.92
CA SER A 124 -24.79 7.31 7.96
C SER A 124 -24.08 8.10 6.86
N THR A 125 -24.66 9.23 6.44
CA THR A 125 -24.08 10.09 5.39
C THR A 125 -22.87 10.84 5.91
N GLU A 126 -22.94 11.41 7.10
CA GLU A 126 -21.83 12.09 7.78
C GLU A 126 -20.69 11.12 8.07
N ALA A 127 -20.99 9.89 8.53
CA ALA A 127 -19.98 8.86 8.75
C ALA A 127 -19.25 8.50 7.44
N LYS A 128 -19.96 8.35 6.33
CA LYS A 128 -19.35 8.11 5.00
C LYS A 128 -18.50 9.29 4.54
N GLN A 129 -18.93 10.52 4.79
CA GLN A 129 -18.14 11.71 4.47
C GLN A 129 -16.87 11.77 5.31
N ALA A 130 -16.97 11.58 6.63
CA ALA A 130 -15.83 11.56 7.54
C ALA A 130 -14.81 10.48 7.16
N LEU A 131 -15.27 9.29 6.75
CA LEU A 131 -14.39 8.22 6.26
C LEU A 131 -13.62 8.63 5.00
N ARG A 132 -14.26 9.35 4.07
CA ARG A 132 -13.58 9.88 2.87
C ARG A 132 -12.56 10.96 3.23
N ASP A 133 -12.94 11.90 4.09
CA ASP A 133 -12.07 13.00 4.53
C ASP A 133 -10.83 12.47 5.25
N LEU A 134 -11.01 11.50 6.16
CA LEU A 134 -9.91 10.85 6.88
C LEU A 134 -9.01 10.02 5.96
N ALA A 135 -9.56 9.33 4.96
CA ALA A 135 -8.76 8.57 3.99
C ALA A 135 -7.81 9.48 3.20
N MET A 136 -8.28 10.66 2.78
CA MET A 136 -7.43 11.66 2.10
C MET A 136 -6.32 12.18 3.02
N ILE A 137 -6.60 12.39 4.31
CA ILE A 137 -5.59 12.80 5.30
C ILE A 137 -4.52 11.72 5.45
N VAL A 138 -4.92 10.45 5.58
CA VAL A 138 -3.98 9.31 5.69
C VAL A 138 -3.08 9.21 4.46
N GLU A 139 -3.64 9.38 3.26
CA GLU A 139 -2.88 9.39 2.01
C GLU A 139 -1.82 10.49 2.01
N LYS A 140 -2.21 11.73 2.31
CA LYS A 140 -1.29 12.88 2.35
C LYS A 140 -0.24 12.77 3.46
N ALA A 141 -0.63 12.30 4.64
CA ALA A 141 0.31 12.08 5.74
C ALA A 141 1.33 10.98 5.41
N SER A 142 0.91 9.93 4.70
CA SER A 142 1.80 8.86 4.25
C SER A 142 2.80 9.36 3.22
N ALA A 143 2.36 10.20 2.26
CA ALA A 143 3.25 10.84 1.29
C ALA A 143 4.29 11.74 1.98
N LEU A 144 3.85 12.60 2.91
CA LEU A 144 4.76 13.48 3.66
C LEU A 144 5.76 12.70 4.53
N SER A 145 5.31 11.59 5.15
CA SER A 145 6.19 10.72 5.94
C SER A 145 7.33 10.12 5.12
N ARG A 146 7.08 9.77 3.84
CA ARG A 146 8.12 9.25 2.93
C ARG A 146 9.15 10.33 2.59
N GLN A 147 8.69 11.54 2.28
CA GLN A 147 9.59 12.66 1.99
C GLN A 147 10.51 12.96 3.21
N TYR A 148 9.97 12.92 4.43
CA TYR A 148 10.80 13.06 5.64
C TYR A 148 11.79 11.89 5.82
N ALA A 149 11.40 10.66 5.48
CA ALA A 149 12.29 9.51 5.54
C ALA A 149 13.47 9.61 4.54
N GLU A 150 13.22 10.13 3.34
CA GLU A 150 14.27 10.39 2.34
C GLU A 150 15.28 11.45 2.81
N ILE A 151 14.79 12.53 3.44
CA ILE A 151 15.65 13.57 4.04
C ILE A 151 16.48 12.99 5.19
N ALA A 152 15.86 12.17 6.04
CA ALA A 152 16.55 11.51 7.14
C ALA A 152 17.64 10.54 6.64
N ALA A 153 17.38 9.81 5.55
CA ALA A 153 18.34 8.88 4.95
C ALA A 153 19.50 9.57 4.22
N SER A 154 19.26 10.73 3.61
CA SER A 154 20.27 11.53 2.90
C SER A 154 21.12 12.44 3.80
N GLY A 155 20.91 12.39 5.12
CA GLY A 155 21.71 13.16 6.10
C GLY A 155 21.44 14.67 6.08
N GLY A 156 20.37 15.12 5.41
CA GLY A 156 19.97 16.54 5.34
C GLY A 156 20.89 17.46 4.54
N THR A 157 22.01 16.96 3.99
CA THR A 157 23.00 17.78 3.27
C THR A 157 22.65 18.07 1.81
N ASP A 158 21.76 17.29 1.20
CA ASP A 158 21.31 17.46 -0.19
C ASP A 158 19.81 17.78 -0.32
N ALA A 159 19.10 18.03 0.79
CA ALA A 159 17.70 18.41 0.73
C ALA A 159 17.59 19.81 0.09
N PRO A 160 16.92 19.97 -1.07
CA PRO A 160 16.75 21.27 -1.68
C PRO A 160 16.09 22.20 -0.66
N ALA A 161 16.67 23.40 -0.46
CA ALA A 161 16.14 24.40 0.45
C ALA A 161 14.62 24.52 0.26
N LEU A 162 13.85 24.70 1.33
CA LEU A 162 12.40 24.89 1.26
C LEU A 162 12.09 26.10 0.35
N GLN A 163 11.91 25.86 -0.94
CA GLN A 163 11.76 26.92 -1.92
C GLN A 163 10.31 27.39 -1.90
N ILE A 164 10.11 28.67 -1.58
CA ILE A 164 8.87 29.36 -1.86
C ILE A 164 8.80 29.51 -3.37
N VAL A 165 8.04 28.65 -4.05
CA VAL A 165 7.76 28.82 -5.48
C VAL A 165 6.96 30.12 -5.62
N ARG A 166 7.60 31.19 -6.11
CA ARG A 166 6.89 32.40 -6.53
C ARG A 166 6.09 32.02 -7.78
N GLY A 167 4.77 31.89 -7.62
CA GLY A 167 3.87 31.69 -8.75
C GLY A 167 4.01 32.84 -9.74
N GLY A 168 4.29 32.49 -11.00
CA GLY A 168 4.12 33.36 -12.16
C GLY A 168 2.73 33.17 -12.76
#